data_AF-A0AAU8DWC6-F1
#
_entry.id   AF-A0AAU8DWC6-F1
#
_cell.length_a   1.000
_cell.length_b   1.000
_cell.length_c   1.000
_cell.angle_alpha   90.00
_cell.angle_beta   90.00
_cell.angle_gamma   90.00
#
_symmetry.space_group_name_H-M   'P 1'
#
loop_
_entity.id
_entity.type
_entity.pdbx_description
1 polymer ?
#
loop_
_entity_poly.entity_id
_entity_poly.type
_entity_poly.pdbx_seq_one_letter_code
_entity_poly.pdbx_strand_id
1 'polypeptide(L)'
;MIWIDWQQAGTVQPAHELAFPSVRATPEGAVLPLTEMVELYAARRQLDPVALARSVLAAELMIFLFAWPSYAGSITAEGRELVHRRVTSLAAGWLDLRPRAR
;
A
#
# COMPACT_ATOMS: atom_id res chain seq x y z
N MET A 1 17.07 13.58 0.93
CA MET A 1 15.62 13.84 0.88
C MET A 1 15.21 14.47 2.21
N ILE A 2 14.44 15.55 2.20
CA ILE A 2 13.90 16.20 3.40
C ILE A 2 12.39 15.96 3.39
N TRP A 3 11.85 15.44 4.49
CA TRP A 3 10.41 15.25 4.67
C TRP A 3 9.81 16.52 5.25
N ILE A 4 8.77 17.04 4.60
CA ILE A 4 8.03 18.26 4.98
C ILE A 4 6.55 17.90 5.20
N ASP A 5 5.72 18.89 5.52
CA ASP A 5 4.26 18.73 5.67
C ASP A 5 3.81 17.75 6.78
N TRP A 6 4.33 17.97 8.00
CA TRP A 6 4.07 17.16 9.19
C TRP A 6 2.67 17.31 9.80
N GLN A 7 1.76 18.08 9.19
CA GLN A 7 0.42 18.34 9.75
C GLN A 7 -0.49 17.11 9.86
N GLN A 8 -0.11 15.98 9.25
CA GLN A 8 -0.84 14.70 9.34
C GLN A 8 -0.06 13.63 10.13
N ALA A 9 1.07 13.99 10.73
CA ALA A 9 1.88 13.03 11.47
C ALA A 9 1.17 12.60 12.76
N GLY A 10 1.20 11.29 13.03
CA GLY A 10 0.57 10.70 14.20
C GLY A 10 1.02 9.27 14.45
N THR A 11 0.43 8.63 15.45
CA THR A 11 0.69 7.21 15.74
C THR A 11 -0.12 6.33 14.79
N VAL A 12 0.57 5.66 13.87
CA VAL A 12 -0.03 4.73 12.92
C VAL A 12 0.77 3.43 12.86
N GLN A 13 0.17 2.38 12.31
CA GLN A 13 0.90 1.14 12.05
C GLN A 13 1.91 1.36 10.89
N PRO A 14 3.16 0.87 10.99
CA PRO A 14 4.18 1.05 9.94
C PRO A 14 3.74 0.60 8.54
N ALA A 15 2.87 -0.40 8.46
CA ALA A 15 2.32 -0.88 7.20
C ALA A 15 1.57 0.20 6.41
N HIS A 16 0.87 1.12 7.09
CA HIS A 16 0.16 2.22 6.43
C HIS A 16 1.15 3.21 5.80
N GLU A 17 2.20 3.56 6.52
CA GLU A 17 3.26 4.45 6.02
C GLU A 17 4.02 3.86 4.83
N LEU A 18 4.29 2.56 4.87
CA LEU A 18 4.96 1.86 3.76
C LEU A 18 4.04 1.69 2.54
N ALA A 19 2.74 1.47 2.74
CA ALA A 19 1.77 1.34 1.65
C ALA A 19 1.43 2.69 0.98
N PHE A 20 1.45 3.79 1.74
CA PHE A 20 0.96 5.09 1.28
C PHE A 20 1.66 5.62 0.01
N PRO A 21 3.00 5.57 -0.13
CA PRO A 21 3.67 5.92 -1.38
C PRO A 21 3.18 5.09 -2.58
N SER A 22 2.94 3.78 -2.41
CA SER A 22 2.45 2.91 -3.49
C SER A 22 1.06 3.34 -3.97
N VAL A 23 0.17 3.67 -3.04
CA VAL A 23 -1.16 4.17 -3.34
C VAL A 23 -1.08 5.48 -4.13
N ARG A 24 -0.18 6.38 -3.77
CA ARG A 24 0.00 7.68 -4.44
C ARG A 24 0.62 7.55 -5.83
N ALA A 25 1.53 6.60 -6.01
CA ALA A 25 2.22 6.33 -7.27
C ALA A 25 1.32 5.62 -8.31
N THR A 26 0.38 4.79 -7.84
CA THR A 26 -0.43 3.92 -8.70
C THR A 26 -1.21 4.67 -9.80
N PRO A 27 -1.95 5.77 -9.53
CA PRO A 27 -2.67 6.51 -10.57
C PRO A 27 -1.77 7.08 -11.67
N GLU A 28 -0.50 7.36 -11.35
CA GLU A 28 0.49 7.89 -12.29
C GLU A 28 1.23 6.78 -13.04
N GLY A 29 0.98 5.50 -12.71
CA GLY A 29 1.68 4.35 -13.29
C GLY A 29 3.12 4.22 -12.82
N ALA A 30 3.52 4.96 -11.78
CA ALA A 30 4.85 4.86 -11.21
C ALA A 30 5.01 3.57 -10.41
N VAL A 31 6.14 2.88 -10.61
CA VAL A 31 6.48 1.65 -9.90
C VAL A 31 7.45 1.97 -8.78
N LEU A 32 7.08 1.61 -7.55
CA LEU A 32 7.97 1.72 -6.40
C LEU A 32 8.66 0.40 -6.08
N PRO A 33 9.90 0.43 -5.58
CA PRO A 33 10.60 -0.74 -5.05
C PRO A 33 10.03 -1.12 -3.67
N LEU A 34 8.72 -1.43 -3.62
CA LEU A 34 7.99 -1.64 -2.37
C LEU A 34 8.52 -2.86 -1.59
N THR A 35 8.91 -3.92 -2.30
CA THR A 35 9.52 -5.11 -1.70
C THR A 35 10.82 -4.75 -0.99
N GLU A 36 11.73 -4.04 -1.67
CA GLU A 36 13.00 -3.61 -1.10
C GLU A 36 12.79 -2.66 0.08
N MET A 37 11.79 -1.75 -0.01
CA MET A 37 11.43 -0.87 1.10
C MET A 37 10.96 -1.65 2.34
N VAL A 38 10.13 -2.66 2.16
CA VAL A 38 9.63 -3.53 3.23
C VAL A 38 10.76 -4.33 3.87
N GLU A 39 11.62 -4.95 3.06
CA GLU A 39 12.78 -5.71 3.54
C GLU A 39 13.75 -4.84 4.33
N LEU A 40 14.08 -3.66 3.81
CA LEU A 40 14.96 -2.69 4.48
C LEU A 40 14.36 -2.18 5.79
N TYR A 41 13.05 -1.95 5.84
CA TYR A 41 12.37 -1.52 7.07
C TYR A 41 12.34 -2.65 8.10
N ALA A 42 11.98 -3.87 7.69
CA ALA A 42 11.95 -5.04 8.54
C ALA A 42 13.33 -5.31 9.18
N ALA A 43 14.39 -5.30 8.37
CA ALA A 43 15.76 -5.50 8.84
C ALA A 43 16.17 -4.44 9.89
N ARG A 44 15.89 -3.16 9.62
CA ARG A 44 16.23 -2.06 10.55
C ARG A 44 15.45 -2.10 11.86
N ARG A 45 14.23 -2.61 11.83
CA ARG A 45 13.32 -2.66 13.00
C ARG A 45 13.28 -4.03 13.67
N GLN A 46 14.06 -4.99 13.18
CA GLN A 46 14.10 -6.38 13.66
C GLN A 46 12.70 -7.03 13.65
N LEU A 47 11.97 -6.82 12.56
CA LEU A 47 10.62 -7.39 12.35
C LEU A 47 10.68 -8.59 11.39
N ASP A 48 9.67 -9.46 11.46
CA ASP A 48 9.46 -10.49 10.44
C ASP A 48 9.06 -9.84 9.10
N PRO A 49 9.89 -9.97 8.04
CA PRO A 49 9.60 -9.37 6.74
C PRO A 49 8.33 -9.93 6.10
N VAL A 50 7.99 -11.21 6.34
CA VAL A 50 6.79 -11.84 5.76
C VAL A 50 5.54 -11.29 6.42
N ALA A 51 5.51 -11.21 7.75
CA ALA A 51 4.39 -10.58 8.48
C ALA A 51 4.22 -9.10 8.12
N LEU A 52 5.32 -8.35 7.96
CA LEU A 52 5.27 -6.96 7.55
C LEU A 52 4.72 -6.81 6.12
N ALA A 53 5.20 -7.61 5.16
CA ALA A 53 4.72 -7.59 3.78
C ALA A 53 3.21 -7.87 3.70
N ARG A 54 2.71 -8.86 4.46
CA ARG A 54 1.27 -9.15 4.55
C ARG A 54 0.48 -7.96 5.11
N SER A 55 1.03 -7.29 6.12
CA SER A 55 0.39 -6.12 6.73
C SER A 55 0.36 -4.93 5.76
N VAL A 56 1.42 -4.73 4.98
CA VAL A 56 1.52 -3.68 3.95
C VAL A 56 0.49 -3.92 2.84
N LEU A 57 0.37 -5.17 2.37
CA LEU A 57 -0.65 -5.55 1.39
C LEU A 57 -2.07 -5.23 1.90
N ALA A 58 -2.36 -5.61 3.15
CA ALA A 58 -3.65 -5.31 3.77
C ALA A 58 -3.89 -3.80 3.90
N ALA A 59 -2.88 -3.03 4.32
CA ALA A 59 -2.97 -1.58 4.43
C ALA A 59 -3.22 -0.91 3.08
N GLU A 60 -2.51 -1.33 2.03
CA GLU A 60 -2.69 -0.81 0.67
C GLU A 60 -4.11 -1.07 0.17
N LEU A 61 -4.63 -2.29 0.36
CA LEU A 61 -6.00 -2.65 0.00
C LEU A 61 -7.02 -1.83 0.79
N MET A 62 -6.83 -1.64 2.10
CA MET A 62 -7.71 -0.83 2.94
C MET A 62 -7.74 0.64 2.47
N ILE A 63 -6.58 1.22 2.16
CA ILE A 63 -6.51 2.60 1.70
C ILE A 63 -7.28 2.74 0.39
N PHE A 64 -7.08 1.85 -0.59
CA PHE A 64 -7.81 1.92 -1.86
C PHE A 64 -9.32 1.74 -1.72
N LEU A 65 -9.79 0.88 -0.80
CA LEU A 65 -11.22 0.62 -0.64
C LEU A 65 -11.95 1.69 0.18
N PHE A 66 -11.31 2.24 1.21
CA PHE A 66 -11.99 3.06 2.22
C PHE A 66 -11.56 4.53 2.24
N ALA A 67 -10.32 4.84 1.89
CA ALA A 67 -9.81 6.22 1.93
C ALA A 67 -9.69 6.84 0.53
N TRP A 68 -9.40 6.02 -0.47
CA TRP A 68 -9.12 6.48 -1.82
C TRP A 68 -10.34 6.96 -2.65
N PRO A 69 -11.58 6.45 -2.48
CA PRO A 69 -12.71 6.84 -3.35
C PRO A 69 -12.99 8.34 -3.44
N SER A 70 -12.68 9.14 -2.41
CA SER A 70 -12.81 10.60 -2.45
C SER A 70 -11.89 11.28 -3.48
N TYR A 71 -10.84 10.60 -3.94
CA TYR A 71 -9.87 11.10 -4.92
C TYR A 71 -10.14 10.58 -6.35
N ALA A 72 -11.13 9.71 -6.53
CA ALA A 72 -11.40 9.10 -7.84
C ALA A 72 -11.77 10.13 -8.92
N GLY A 73 -12.37 11.26 -8.52
CA GLY A 73 -12.75 12.35 -9.41
C GLY A 73 -11.58 13.24 -9.86
N SER A 74 -10.43 13.19 -9.18
CA SER A 74 -9.28 14.06 -9.49
C SER A 74 -8.25 13.43 -10.41
N ILE A 75 -8.49 12.22 -10.91
CA ILE A 75 -7.54 11.48 -11.76
C ILE A 75 -8.15 11.10 -13.12
N THR A 76 -7.29 10.80 -14.09
CA THR A 76 -7.71 10.45 -15.45
C THR A 76 -8.39 9.07 -15.51
N ALA A 77 -9.01 8.75 -16.64
CA ALA A 77 -9.58 7.42 -16.86
C ALA A 77 -8.51 6.32 -16.81
N GLU A 78 -7.32 6.60 -17.35
CA GLU A 78 -6.17 5.70 -17.34
C GLU A 78 -5.67 5.45 -15.92
N GLY A 79 -5.60 6.51 -15.10
CA GLY A 79 -5.25 6.38 -13.68
C GLY A 79 -6.26 5.54 -12.92
N ARG A 80 -7.56 5.67 -13.22
CA ARG A 80 -8.61 4.85 -12.60
C ARG A 80 -8.45 3.38 -12.95
N GLU A 81 -8.10 3.08 -14.20
CA GLU A 81 -7.83 1.70 -14.64
C GLU A 81 -6.59 1.11 -13.95
N LEU A 82 -5.54 1.91 -13.75
CA LEU A 82 -4.36 1.48 -12.99
C LEU A 82 -4.71 1.13 -11.54
N VAL A 83 -5.52 1.96 -10.89
CA VAL A 83 -6.01 1.69 -9.53
C VAL A 83 -6.88 0.44 -9.49
N HIS A 84 -7.81 0.28 -10.45
CA HIS A 84 -8.64 -0.93 -10.55
C HIS A 84 -7.79 -2.20 -10.65
N ARG A 85 -6.82 -2.24 -11.57
CA ARG A 85 -5.89 -3.38 -11.72
C ARG A 85 -5.10 -3.64 -10.44
N ARG A 86 -4.61 -2.60 -9.78
CA ARG A 86 -3.86 -2.73 -8.52
C ARG A 86 -4.73 -3.33 -7.42
N VAL A 87 -5.95 -2.83 -7.23
CA VAL A 87 -6.90 -3.35 -6.23
C VAL A 87 -7.23 -4.81 -6.50
N THR A 88 -7.49 -5.20 -7.75
CA THR A 88 -7.75 -6.60 -8.12
C THR A 88 -6.56 -7.50 -7.79
N SER A 89 -5.33 -7.06 -8.10
CA SER A 89 -4.11 -7.80 -7.78
C SER A 89 -3.91 -7.96 -6.26
N LEU A 90 -4.11 -6.88 -5.49
CA LEU A 90 -4.03 -6.91 -4.02
C LEU A 90 -5.09 -7.83 -3.41
N ALA A 91 -6.32 -7.79 -3.93
CA ALA A 91 -7.40 -8.65 -3.48
C ALA A 91 -7.09 -10.14 -3.74
N ALA A 92 -6.54 -10.47 -4.92
CA ALA A 92 -6.09 -11.83 -5.23
C ALA A 92 -5.01 -12.29 -4.24
N GLY A 93 -3.96 -11.46 -4.04
CA GLY A 93 -2.90 -11.77 -3.08
C GLY A 93 -3.41 -11.94 -1.64
N TRP A 94 -4.37 -11.11 -1.21
CA TRP A 94 -4.99 -11.26 0.11
C TRP A 94 -5.76 -12.57 0.27
N LEU A 95 -6.50 -12.98 -0.76
CA LEU A 95 -7.28 -14.21 -0.76
C LEU A 95 -6.38 -15.45 -0.76
N ASP A 96 -5.26 -15.41 -1.50
CA ASP A 96 -4.27 -16.48 -1.52
C ASP A 96 -3.56 -16.66 -0.17
N LEU A 97 -3.41 -15.57 0.59
CA LEU A 97 -2.82 -15.58 1.94
C LEU A 97 -3.79 -16.11 3.02
N ARG A 98 -5.09 -16.26 2.73
CA ARG A 98 -6.03 -16.82 3.71
C ARG A 98 -5.81 -18.33 3.83
N PRO A 99 -5.74 -18.88 5.05
CA PRO A 99 -5.81 -20.33 5.23
C PRO A 99 -7.09 -20.83 4.56
N ARG A 100 -6.98 -21.84 3.68
CA ARG A 100 -8.17 -22.53 3.18
C ARG A 100 -8.89 -23.11 4.41
N ALA A 101 -10.12 -22.68 4.66
CA ALA A 101 -10.96 -23.27 5.67
C ALA A 101 -11.02 -24.78 5.39
N ARG A 102 -10.61 -25.60 6.37
CA ARG A 102 -10.81 -27.05 6.34
C ARG A 102 -12.21 -27.37 6.85
#